data_AF-A0A927XVQ7-F1
#
_entry.id   AF-A0A927XVQ7-F1
#
_cell.length_a   1.000
_cell.length_b   1.000
_cell.length_c   1.000
_cell.angle_alpha   90.00
_cell.angle_beta   90.00
_cell.angle_gamma   90.00
#
_symmetry.space_group_name_H-M   'P 1'
#
loop_
_entity.id
_entity.type
_entity.pdbx_description
1 polymer ?
#
loop_
_entity_poly.entity_id
_entity_poly.type
_entity_poly.pdbx_seq_one_letter_code
_entity_poly.pdbx_strand_id
1 'polypeptide(L)'
;MNPVYLIYFLLAVIAAIIGWAYLRCFFKRLMVLVKVKGLCRKHGFRFTAHHPLWFLGCRYLKGADFSIETDKTVFSVKLFGCLWPLKSLILREHGEYIFRAHSNFLKAILDIYDGYQHLLPRYRFPEMGDKPQSRLLLICPMPLEILMQPSNGQEGISGTGDMICGMEIASIDHLIRIAESAK
;
A
#
# COMPACT_ATOMS: atom_id res chain seq x y z
N MET A 1 -35.23 24.80 12.66
CA MET A 1 -34.15 23.97 13.24
C MET A 1 -33.09 24.90 13.77
N ASN A 2 -32.67 24.79 15.03
CA ASN A 2 -31.68 25.69 15.63
C ASN A 2 -30.36 25.57 14.83
N PRO A 3 -29.72 26.66 14.36
CA PRO A 3 -28.50 26.61 13.54
C PRO A 3 -27.37 25.78 14.20
N VAL A 4 -27.34 25.75 15.54
CA VAL A 4 -26.41 24.93 16.32
C VAL A 4 -26.62 23.42 16.08
N TYR A 5 -27.87 22.94 16.04
CA TYR A 5 -28.16 21.52 15.75
C TYR A 5 -27.84 21.14 14.31
N LEU A 6 -28.00 22.07 13.36
CA LEU A 6 -27.59 21.84 11.97
C LEU A 6 -26.07 21.65 11.87
N ILE A 7 -25.28 22.46 12.57
CA ILE A 7 -23.81 22.33 12.60
C ILE A 7 -23.40 20.98 13.19
N TYR A 8 -23.94 20.59 14.34
CA TYR A 8 -23.62 19.28 14.94
C TYR A 8 -24.00 18.11 14.05
N PHE A 9 -25.17 18.19 13.39
CA PHE A 9 -25.58 17.18 12.44
C PHE A 9 -24.60 17.07 11.25
N LEU A 10 -24.19 18.20 10.67
CA LEU A 10 -23.22 18.22 9.57
C LEU A 10 -21.87 17.65 10.00
N LEU A 11 -21.37 17.99 11.19
CA LEU A 11 -20.13 17.44 11.74
C LEU A 11 -20.22 15.92 11.95
N ALA A 12 -21.34 15.43 12.46
CA ALA A 12 -21.57 13.99 12.64
C ALA A 12 -21.59 13.25 11.30
N VAL A 13 -22.23 13.83 10.28
CA VAL A 13 -22.25 13.26 8.91
C VAL A 13 -20.85 13.23 8.31
N ILE A 14 -20.09 14.33 8.42
CA ILE A 14 -18.69 14.38 7.94
C ILE A 14 -17.83 13.34 8.66
N ALA A 15 -17.93 13.24 9.98
CA ALA A 15 -17.21 12.26 10.77
C ALA A 15 -17.57 10.81 10.36
N ALA A 16 -18.86 10.53 10.11
CA ALA A 16 -19.30 9.22 9.65
C ALA A 16 -18.75 8.85 8.26
N ILE A 17 -18.73 9.79 7.32
CA ILE A 17 -18.16 9.59 5.97
C ILE A 17 -16.66 9.28 6.06
N ILE A 18 -15.93 10.08 6.84
CA ILE A 18 -14.49 9.89 7.05
C ILE A 18 -14.25 8.53 7.74
N GLY A 19 -14.98 8.23 8.82
CA GLY A 19 -14.87 6.97 9.56
C GLY A 19 -15.13 5.74 8.69
N TRP A 20 -16.11 5.81 7.78
CA TRP A 20 -16.41 4.73 6.84
C TRP A 20 -15.25 4.45 5.88
N ALA A 21 -14.57 5.48 5.38
CA ALA A 21 -13.41 5.32 4.50
C ALA A 21 -12.25 4.61 5.20
N TYR A 22 -11.95 5.01 6.45
CA TYR A 22 -10.94 4.35 7.28
C TYR A 22 -11.32 2.89 7.58
N LEU A 23 -12.57 2.64 7.95
CA LEU A 23 -13.07 1.31 8.24
C LEU A 23 -12.94 0.37 7.03
N ARG A 24 -13.26 0.85 5.83
CA ARG A 24 -13.07 0.09 4.58
C ARG A 24 -11.60 -0.24 4.32
N CYS A 25 -10.69 0.71 4.56
CA CYS A 25 -9.25 0.48 4.43
C CYS A 25 -8.75 -0.55 5.45
N PHE A 26 -9.24 -0.48 6.69
CA PHE A 26 -8.95 -1.43 7.74
C PHE A 26 -9.37 -2.86 7.35
N PHE A 27 -10.59 -3.05 6.84
CA PHE A 27 -11.04 -4.37 6.38
C PHE A 27 -10.19 -4.91 5.22
N LYS A 28 -9.77 -4.06 4.27
CA LYS A 28 -8.84 -4.47 3.20
C LYS A 28 -7.50 -4.95 3.75
N ARG A 29 -6.94 -4.26 4.75
CA ARG A 29 -5.71 -4.67 5.44
C ARG A 29 -5.89 -5.93 6.27
N LEU A 30 -7.06 -6.13 6.87
CA LEU A 30 -7.39 -7.37 7.58
C LEU A 30 -7.45 -8.56 6.61
N MET A 31 -7.97 -8.36 5.38
CA MET A 31 -7.90 -9.39 4.35
C MET A 31 -6.46 -9.76 3.98
N VAL A 32 -5.51 -8.82 4.02
CA VAL A 32 -4.08 -9.13 3.84
C VAL A 32 -3.59 -10.09 4.90
N LEU A 33 -3.92 -9.81 6.17
CA LEU A 33 -3.56 -10.68 7.29
C LEU A 33 -4.08 -12.10 7.07
N VAL A 34 -5.36 -12.24 6.71
CA VAL A 34 -6.00 -13.56 6.51
C VAL A 34 -5.35 -14.29 5.33
N LYS A 35 -5.20 -13.63 4.18
CA LYS A 35 -4.62 -14.23 2.97
C LYS A 35 -3.17 -14.67 3.18
N VAL A 36 -2.33 -13.81 3.76
CA VAL A 36 -0.90 -14.11 4.01
C VAL A 36 -0.74 -15.26 5.00
N LYS A 37 -1.48 -15.23 6.13
CA LYS A 37 -1.43 -16.34 7.10
C LYS A 37 -1.97 -17.64 6.50
N GLY A 38 -3.05 -17.56 5.73
CA GLY A 38 -3.63 -18.70 5.03
C GLY A 38 -2.64 -19.33 4.05
N LEU A 39 -1.97 -18.51 3.23
CA LEU A 39 -0.91 -18.94 2.32
C LEU A 39 0.22 -19.66 3.07
N CYS A 40 0.75 -19.04 4.12
CA CYS A 40 1.86 -19.62 4.88
C CYS A 40 1.46 -20.96 5.52
N ARG A 41 0.26 -21.05 6.10
CA ARG A 41 -0.25 -22.28 6.69
C ARG A 41 -0.49 -23.38 5.66
N LYS A 42 -1.02 -23.03 4.48
CA LYS A 42 -1.32 -23.98 3.39
C LYS A 42 -0.06 -24.60 2.80
N HIS A 43 1.03 -23.82 2.71
CA HIS A 43 2.27 -24.26 2.06
C HIS A 43 3.41 -24.57 3.04
N GLY A 44 3.21 -24.39 4.34
CA GLY A 44 4.25 -24.61 5.35
C GLY A 44 5.34 -23.53 5.38
N PHE A 45 5.10 -22.37 4.78
CA PHE A 45 6.07 -21.27 4.75
C PHE A 45 6.27 -20.66 6.14
N ARG A 46 7.50 -20.21 6.42
CA ARG A 46 7.80 -19.55 7.69
C ARG A 46 7.44 -18.06 7.59
N PHE A 47 6.48 -17.66 8.41
CA PHE A 47 6.02 -16.27 8.51
C PHE A 47 6.68 -15.56 9.69
N THR A 48 7.24 -14.38 9.46
CA THR A 48 7.80 -13.51 10.51
C THR A 48 7.16 -12.13 10.45
N ALA A 49 6.47 -11.73 11.51
CA ALA A 49 6.00 -10.36 11.69
C ALA A 49 7.08 -9.54 12.41
N HIS A 50 7.45 -8.38 11.88
CA HIS A 50 8.49 -7.53 12.48
C HIS A 50 7.93 -6.57 13.54
N HIS A 51 6.61 -6.41 13.62
CA HIS A 51 5.94 -5.69 14.70
C HIS A 51 4.49 -6.18 14.91
N PRO A 52 3.85 -5.92 16.07
CA PRO A 52 2.54 -6.49 16.43
C PRO A 52 1.40 -6.17 15.44
N LEU A 53 1.42 -4.97 14.85
CA LEU A 53 0.40 -4.47 13.92
C LEU A 53 0.92 -4.40 12.47
N TRP A 54 1.73 -5.37 12.05
CA TRP A 54 2.34 -5.42 10.71
C TRP A 54 1.35 -5.19 9.57
N PHE A 55 0.16 -5.78 9.64
CA PHE A 55 -0.85 -5.70 8.58
C PHE A 55 -1.42 -4.28 8.37
N LEU A 56 -1.31 -3.41 9.37
CA LEU A 56 -1.70 -2.01 9.24
C LEU A 56 -0.69 -1.19 8.42
N GLY A 57 0.54 -1.69 8.29
CA GLY A 57 1.67 -0.96 7.72
C GLY A 57 2.07 0.21 8.61
N CYS A 58 3.37 0.43 8.79
CA CYS A 58 3.85 1.60 9.51
C CYS A 58 4.78 2.44 8.63
N ARG A 59 4.31 3.64 8.25
CA ARG A 59 5.09 4.59 7.44
C ARG A 59 6.37 5.04 8.14
N TYR A 60 6.36 5.11 9.48
CA TYR A 60 7.49 5.57 10.27
C TYR A 60 8.56 4.49 10.48
N LEU A 61 8.19 3.21 10.37
CA LEU A 61 9.14 2.12 10.46
C LEU A 61 9.86 1.96 9.12
N LYS A 62 11.19 2.09 9.18
CA LYS A 62 12.07 1.88 8.02
C LYS A 62 12.25 0.40 7.68
N GLY A 63 11.88 -0.53 8.57
CA GLY A 63 11.95 -1.96 8.32
C GLY A 63 10.80 -2.51 7.47
N ALA A 64 10.95 -3.74 6.96
CA ALA A 64 9.82 -4.53 6.47
C ALA A 64 8.75 -4.68 7.56
N ASP A 65 7.48 -4.76 7.18
CA ASP A 65 6.41 -5.02 8.15
C ASP A 65 6.32 -6.53 8.45
N PHE A 66 6.57 -7.38 7.45
CA PHE A 66 6.65 -8.83 7.60
C PHE A 66 7.57 -9.48 6.56
N SER A 67 7.94 -10.73 6.81
CA SER A 67 8.69 -11.57 5.87
C SER A 67 8.04 -12.95 5.74
N ILE A 68 8.10 -13.52 4.54
CA ILE A 68 7.71 -14.90 4.23
C ILE A 68 8.94 -15.60 3.69
N GLU A 69 9.38 -16.64 4.38
CA GLU A 69 10.46 -17.51 3.92
C GLU A 69 9.85 -18.75 3.26
N THR A 70 10.16 -18.91 1.97
CA THR A 70 9.88 -20.13 1.20
C THR A 70 11.15 -20.98 1.07
N ASP A 71 11.06 -22.08 0.33
CA ASP A 71 12.19 -23.00 0.14
C ASP A 71 13.32 -22.33 -0.66
N LYS A 72 12.96 -21.48 -1.64
CA LYS A 72 13.90 -20.82 -2.55
C LYS A 72 14.27 -19.40 -2.15
N THR A 73 13.34 -18.62 -1.59
CA THR A 73 13.48 -17.17 -1.47
C THR A 73 12.88 -16.64 -0.17
N VAL A 74 13.42 -15.52 0.32
CA VAL A 74 12.81 -14.75 1.42
C VAL A 74 12.14 -13.50 0.86
N PHE A 75 10.82 -13.47 0.90
CA PHE A 75 10.03 -12.28 0.55
C PHE A 75 9.96 -11.36 1.77
N SER A 76 10.60 -10.19 1.68
CA SER A 76 10.52 -9.16 2.71
C SER A 76 9.61 -8.05 2.24
N VAL A 77 8.49 -7.88 2.94
CA VAL A 77 7.36 -7.10 2.45
C VAL A 77 7.18 -5.86 3.30
N LYS A 78 7.11 -4.71 2.62
CA LYS A 78 6.68 -3.44 3.19
C LYS A 78 5.29 -3.10 2.68
N LEU A 79 4.36 -2.89 3.59
CA LEU A 79 3.02 -2.38 3.30
C LEU A 79 3.10 -0.87 3.07
N PHE A 80 2.67 -0.44 1.88
CA PHE A 80 2.57 0.97 1.58
C PHE A 80 1.49 1.60 2.47
N GLY A 81 1.86 2.67 3.19
CA GLY A 81 1.08 3.34 4.23
C GLY A 81 -0.08 4.18 3.71
N CYS A 82 -0.88 3.64 2.81
CA CYS A 82 -2.10 4.26 2.33
C CYS A 82 -3.26 3.96 3.30
N LEU A 83 -3.76 4.98 3.99
CA LEU A 83 -4.89 4.85 4.93
C LEU A 83 -6.21 5.38 4.35
N TRP A 84 -6.20 5.82 3.10
CA TRP A 84 -7.35 6.38 2.41
C TRP A 84 -7.57 5.70 1.06
N PRO A 85 -8.82 5.61 0.56
CA PRO A 85 -9.05 5.14 -0.79
C PRO A 85 -8.45 6.14 -1.78
N LEU A 86 -7.28 5.82 -2.32
CA LEU A 86 -6.63 6.60 -3.35
C LEU A 86 -7.23 6.25 -4.71
N LYS A 87 -7.39 7.26 -5.55
CA LYS A 87 -7.73 7.05 -6.97
C LYS A 87 -6.46 6.69 -7.73
N SER A 88 -5.48 7.59 -7.77
CA SER A 88 -4.24 7.32 -8.49
C SER A 88 -3.02 7.59 -7.59
N LEU A 89 -2.07 6.67 -7.62
CA LEU A 89 -0.78 6.79 -6.96
C LEU A 89 0.29 6.96 -8.03
N ILE A 90 0.97 8.11 -8.03
CA ILE A 90 2.08 8.35 -8.94
C ILE A 90 3.36 8.03 -8.19
N LEU A 91 4.16 7.15 -8.75
CA LEU A 91 5.46 6.74 -8.25
C LEU A 91 6.53 7.30 -9.19
N ARG A 92 7.51 8.01 -8.63
CA ARG A 92 8.63 8.58 -9.38
C ARG A 92 9.90 7.79 -9.15
N GLU A 93 10.75 7.80 -10.17
CA GLU A 93 11.99 7.04 -10.24
C GLU A 93 12.93 7.28 -9.05
N HIS A 94 12.99 8.51 -8.54
CA HIS A 94 13.83 8.89 -7.40
C HIS A 94 13.25 8.57 -6.01
N GLY A 95 12.20 7.75 -5.95
CA GLY A 95 11.59 7.37 -4.69
C GLY A 95 10.66 8.42 -4.14
N GLU A 96 10.01 9.18 -5.01
CA GLU A 96 8.97 10.13 -4.63
C GLU A 96 7.63 9.56 -5.02
N TYR A 97 6.58 9.94 -4.30
CA TYR A 97 5.24 9.59 -4.67
C TYR A 97 4.28 10.74 -4.43
N ILE A 98 3.25 10.79 -5.27
CA ILE A 98 2.20 11.80 -5.24
C ILE A 98 0.86 11.08 -5.20
N PHE A 99 -0.03 11.57 -4.34
CA PHE A 99 -1.43 11.16 -4.35
C PHE A 99 -2.19 12.07 -5.30
N ARG A 100 -2.77 11.51 -6.35
CA ARG A 100 -3.63 12.24 -7.28
C ARG A 100 -5.09 11.99 -6.92
N ALA A 101 -5.78 13.06 -6.58
CA ALA A 101 -7.21 13.04 -6.26
C ALA A 101 -8.00 13.59 -7.45
N HIS A 102 -9.03 12.86 -7.87
CA HIS A 102 -10.05 13.38 -8.78
C HIS A 102 -11.28 13.79 -7.96
N SER A 103 -11.61 15.07 -8.02
CA SER A 103 -12.90 15.57 -7.54
C SER A 103 -13.99 15.16 -8.54
N ASN A 104 -14.86 14.22 -8.16
CA ASN A 104 -16.08 13.98 -8.95
C ASN A 104 -17.19 15.00 -8.63
N PHE A 105 -17.02 15.78 -7.55
CA PHE A 105 -18.06 16.66 -7.00
C PHE A 105 -18.02 18.07 -7.61
N LEU A 106 -16.86 18.52 -8.08
CA LEU A 106 -16.64 19.79 -8.77
C LEU A 106 -16.03 19.56 -10.15
N LYS A 107 -16.73 18.78 -11.00
CA LYS A 107 -16.34 18.54 -12.40
C LYS A 107 -16.21 19.82 -13.26
N ALA A 108 -16.63 20.97 -12.75
CA ALA A 108 -16.68 22.22 -13.49
C ALA A 108 -15.47 23.16 -13.25
N ILE A 109 -14.61 22.92 -12.24
CA ILE A 109 -13.61 23.94 -11.84
C ILE A 109 -12.18 23.40 -11.58
N LEU A 110 -11.98 22.15 -11.17
CA LEU A 110 -10.63 21.63 -10.83
C LEU A 110 -10.44 20.20 -11.34
N ASP A 111 -9.71 20.05 -12.44
CA ASP A 111 -9.72 18.83 -13.25
C ASP A 111 -8.88 17.68 -12.67
N ILE A 112 -7.71 17.94 -12.09
CA ILE A 112 -6.87 16.96 -11.40
C ILE A 112 -6.09 17.74 -10.35
N TYR A 113 -6.03 17.25 -9.10
CA TYR A 113 -5.15 17.84 -8.09
C TYR A 113 -4.09 16.83 -7.67
N ASP A 114 -2.85 17.18 -7.96
CA ASP A 114 -1.67 16.49 -7.44
C ASP A 114 -1.45 16.98 -6.01
N GLY A 115 -1.51 16.05 -5.06
CA GLY A 115 -1.23 16.33 -3.66
C GLY A 115 0.25 16.65 -3.43
N TYR A 116 0.61 16.86 -2.16
CA TYR A 116 2.00 17.07 -1.78
C TYR A 116 2.89 15.89 -2.16
N GLN A 117 4.08 16.23 -2.65
CA GLN A 117 5.13 15.27 -2.91
C GLN A 117 5.62 14.66 -1.60
N HIS A 118 5.71 13.34 -1.58
CA HIS A 118 6.20 12.59 -0.44
C HIS A 118 7.39 11.73 -0.86
N LEU A 119 8.40 11.66 0.00
CA LEU A 119 9.52 10.77 -0.18
C LEU A 119 9.18 9.37 0.37
N LEU A 120 9.46 8.34 -0.40
CA LEU A 120 9.53 6.97 0.08
C LEU A 120 10.69 6.89 1.09
N PRO A 121 10.43 6.41 2.31
CA PRO A 121 11.51 6.08 3.23
C PRO A 121 12.46 5.08 2.56
N ARG A 122 13.77 5.28 2.74
CA ARG A 122 14.74 4.22 2.42
C ARG A 122 14.51 3.06 3.38
N TYR A 123 13.82 2.03 2.91
CA TYR A 123 13.53 0.86 3.71
C TYR A 123 14.79 0.01 3.87
N ARG A 124 15.02 -0.48 5.09
CA ARG A 124 16.07 -1.45 5.40
C ARG A 124 15.40 -2.80 5.55
N PHE A 125 15.75 -3.71 4.65
CA PHE A 125 15.30 -5.09 4.73
C PHE A 125 16.39 -5.88 5.46
N PRO A 126 16.09 -6.55 6.58
CA PRO A 126 17.08 -7.35 7.30
C PRO A 126 17.53 -8.50 6.40
N GLU A 127 18.83 -8.77 6.34
CA GLU A 127 19.35 -9.97 5.66
C GLU A 127 18.93 -11.20 6.48
N MET A 128 18.29 -12.16 5.83
CA MET A 128 17.68 -13.32 6.47
C MET A 128 18.32 -14.59 5.89
N GLY A 129 19.48 -14.95 6.45
CA GLY A 129 20.24 -16.14 6.05
C GLY A 129 20.83 -16.06 4.63
N ASP A 130 21.13 -17.22 4.06
CA ASP A 130 21.83 -17.34 2.77
C ASP A 130 20.90 -17.38 1.55
N LYS A 131 19.58 -17.27 1.76
CA LYS A 131 18.59 -17.33 0.68
C LYS A 131 18.47 -15.99 -0.05
N PRO A 132 18.23 -16.00 -1.38
CA PRO A 132 17.97 -14.78 -2.13
C PRO A 132 16.75 -14.04 -1.58
N GLN A 133 16.90 -12.73 -1.39
CA GLN A 133 15.88 -11.87 -0.80
C GLN A 133 15.13 -11.10 -1.88
N SER A 134 13.81 -11.26 -1.94
CA SER A 134 12.93 -10.42 -2.76
C SER A 134 12.31 -9.34 -1.88
N ARG A 135 12.46 -8.07 -2.30
CA ARG A 135 11.98 -6.89 -1.57
C ARG A 135 10.72 -6.40 -2.23
N LEU A 136 9.61 -6.42 -1.51
CA LEU A 136 8.29 -6.12 -2.06
C LEU A 136 7.67 -4.90 -1.39
N LEU A 137 7.15 -3.98 -2.20
CA LEU A 137 6.28 -2.90 -1.77
C LEU A 137 4.82 -3.30 -2.05
N LEU A 138 4.16 -3.81 -1.01
CA LEU A 138 2.77 -4.26 -1.09
C LEU A 138 1.82 -3.06 -0.95
N ILE A 139 1.15 -2.70 -2.05
CA ILE A 139 0.19 -1.60 -2.05
C ILE A 139 -1.18 -2.14 -1.61
N CYS A 140 -1.56 -1.82 -0.37
CA CYS A 140 -2.88 -2.17 0.17
C CYS A 140 -3.41 -1.04 1.07
N PRO A 141 -4.61 -0.50 0.83
CA PRO A 141 -5.53 -0.85 -0.26
C PRO A 141 -4.98 -0.47 -1.64
N MET A 142 -5.26 -1.29 -2.65
CA MET A 142 -4.88 -0.99 -4.04
C MET A 142 -5.64 0.26 -4.52
N PRO A 143 -4.95 1.28 -5.08
CA PRO A 143 -5.58 2.39 -5.78
C PRO A 143 -6.26 1.89 -7.06
N LEU A 144 -7.05 2.75 -7.71
CA LEU A 144 -7.58 2.45 -9.05
C LEU A 144 -6.44 2.37 -10.07
N GLU A 145 -5.47 3.27 -9.95
CA GLU A 145 -4.34 3.36 -10.87
C GLU A 145 -3.03 3.55 -10.09
N ILE A 146 -1.97 2.88 -10.56
CA ILE A 146 -0.60 3.16 -10.18
C ILE A 146 0.06 3.68 -11.45
N LEU A 147 0.63 4.87 -11.40
CA LEU A 147 1.31 5.49 -12.51
C LEU A 147 2.80 5.57 -12.16
N MET A 148 3.68 5.22 -13.10
CA MET A 148 5.10 5.46 -12.97
C MET A 148 5.44 6.68 -13.83
N GLN A 149 6.11 7.65 -13.22
CA GLN A 149 6.63 8.82 -13.91
C GLN A 149 8.15 8.73 -13.95
N PRO A 150 8.75 8.35 -15.09
CA PRO A 150 10.19 8.37 -15.30
C PRO A 150 10.72 9.80 -15.35
N SER A 151 12.05 9.94 -15.31
CA SER A 151 12.78 11.20 -15.44
C SER A 151 12.39 12.05 -16.68
N ASN A 152 11.84 11.42 -17.73
CA ASN A 152 11.39 12.07 -18.96
C ASN A 152 10.01 12.75 -18.86
N GLY A 153 9.33 12.62 -17.71
CA GLY A 153 8.05 13.27 -17.43
C GLY A 153 6.80 12.57 -18.00
N GLN A 154 6.95 11.53 -18.83
CA GLN A 154 5.80 10.81 -19.40
C GLN A 154 5.24 9.78 -18.41
N GLU A 155 4.00 9.98 -17.96
CA GLU A 155 3.33 9.03 -17.07
C GLU A 155 2.95 7.75 -17.85
N GLY A 156 3.44 6.60 -17.38
CA GLY A 156 3.03 5.28 -17.83
C GLY A 156 2.21 4.58 -16.76
N ILE A 157 1.29 3.71 -17.15
CA ILE A 157 0.61 2.82 -16.19
C ILE A 157 1.66 1.88 -15.62
N SER A 158 1.85 1.93 -14.30
CA SER A 158 2.73 1.00 -13.59
C SER A 158 1.97 -0.25 -13.20
N GLY A 159 2.54 -1.39 -13.55
CA GLY A 159 2.01 -2.70 -13.25
C GLY A 159 2.53 -3.25 -11.93
N THR A 160 1.90 -4.34 -11.52
CA THR A 160 2.53 -5.24 -10.55
C THR A 160 3.74 -5.90 -11.21
N GLY A 161 4.89 -5.92 -10.54
CA GLY A 161 6.18 -6.40 -11.08
C GLY A 161 7.18 -5.27 -11.40
N ASP A 162 6.71 -4.02 -11.45
CA ASP A 162 7.60 -2.87 -11.68
C ASP A 162 8.49 -2.59 -10.47
N MET A 163 9.68 -2.05 -10.73
CA MET A 163 10.68 -1.78 -9.69
C MET A 163 10.71 -0.30 -9.30
N ILE A 164 10.65 -0.02 -8.00
CA ILE A 164 10.89 1.30 -7.43
C ILE A 164 11.86 1.23 -6.26
N CYS A 165 12.95 2.01 -6.32
CA CYS A 165 13.97 2.07 -5.26
C CYS A 165 14.49 0.68 -4.82
N GLY A 166 14.62 -0.27 -5.77
CA GLY A 166 15.06 -1.63 -5.49
C GLY A 166 14.02 -2.51 -4.80
N MET A 167 12.75 -2.12 -4.82
CA MET A 167 11.60 -2.92 -4.39
C MET A 167 10.68 -3.16 -5.57
N GLU A 168 10.15 -4.37 -5.65
CA GLU A 168 9.13 -4.73 -6.63
C GLU A 168 7.74 -4.33 -6.09
N ILE A 169 6.97 -3.62 -6.92
CA ILE A 169 5.61 -3.20 -6.60
C ILE A 169 4.72 -4.42 -6.72
N ALA A 170 4.05 -4.78 -5.63
CA ALA A 170 3.20 -5.96 -5.57
C ALA A 170 1.78 -5.62 -5.12
N SER A 171 0.82 -6.29 -5.76
CA SER A 171 -0.51 -6.50 -5.20
C SER A 171 -0.52 -7.78 -4.35
N ILE A 172 -1.58 -7.97 -3.54
CA ILE A 172 -1.67 -9.19 -2.73
C ILE A 172 -1.77 -10.47 -3.55
N ASP A 173 -2.50 -10.41 -4.67
CA ASP A 173 -2.70 -11.58 -5.52
C ASP A 173 -1.39 -11.93 -6.25
N HIS A 174 -0.57 -10.94 -6.57
CA HIS A 174 0.78 -11.18 -7.08
C HIS A 174 1.71 -11.79 -6.04
N LEU A 175 1.73 -11.26 -4.81
CA LEU A 175 2.50 -11.83 -3.71
C LEU A 175 2.17 -13.32 -3.51
N ILE A 176 0.89 -13.67 -3.57
CA ILE A 176 0.45 -15.07 -3.47
C ILE A 176 1.04 -15.90 -4.63
N ARG A 177 0.89 -15.44 -5.88
CA ARG A 177 1.38 -16.17 -7.06
C ARG A 177 2.89 -16.40 -7.05
N ILE A 178 3.68 -15.37 -6.72
CA ILE A 178 5.14 -15.49 -6.68
C ILE A 178 5.59 -16.39 -5.52
N ALA A 179 4.92 -16.33 -4.37
CA ALA A 179 5.22 -17.19 -3.23
C ALA A 179 4.85 -18.65 -3.51
N GLU A 180 3.72 -18.92 -4.17
CA GLU A 180 3.34 -20.27 -4.60
C GLU A 180 4.32 -20.84 -5.65
N SER A 181 4.85 -19.99 -6.53
CA SER A 181 5.86 -20.38 -7.54
C SER A 181 7.25 -20.61 -6.95
N ALA A 182 7.53 -20.01 -5.80
CA ALA A 182 8.80 -20.13 -5.07
C ALA A 182 8.79 -21.23 -3.98
N LYS A 183 7.79 -22.11 -4.02
CA LYS A 183 7.83 -23.42 -3.35
C LYS A 183 8.94 -24.28 -3.95
#